data_AF-A0A1Q9PCA1-F1
#
_entry.id   AF-A0A1Q9PCA1-F1
#
_cell.length_a   1.000
_cell.length_b   1.000
_cell.length_c   1.000
_cell.angle_alpha   90.00
_cell.angle_beta   90.00
_cell.angle_gamma   90.00
#
_symmetry.space_group_name_H-M   'P 1'
#
loop_
_entity.id
_entity.type
_entity.pdbx_description
1 polymer ?
#
loop_
_entity_poly.entity_id
_entity_poly.type
_entity_poly.pdbx_seq_one_letter_code
_entity_poly.pdbx_strand_id
1 'polypeptide(L)'
;MSVRYDKDTRKAFFKAIGKGLGGASILLALLGFYFGWDGFYYWFYNKLVHIPKEVRVGDPLLIIWLIILFPLLACGIAMLISGGMKAYRLAVPAKEED
;
A
#
# COMPACT_ATOMS: atom_id res chain seq x y z
N MET A 1 32.97 12.79 -20.12
CA MET A 1 31.60 12.27 -20.39
C MET A 1 30.94 11.66 -19.14
N SER A 2 31.28 12.14 -17.92
CA SER A 2 30.88 11.52 -16.63
C SER A 2 29.70 12.21 -15.91
N VAL A 3 29.42 13.49 -16.20
CA VAL A 3 28.39 14.28 -15.46
C VAL A 3 26.95 13.92 -15.87
N ARG A 4 26.71 13.44 -17.10
CA ARG A 4 25.38 12.99 -17.53
C ARG A 4 24.95 11.69 -16.84
N TYR A 5 25.90 10.79 -16.58
CA TYR A 5 25.63 9.51 -15.92
C TYR A 5 25.14 9.69 -14.47
N ASP A 6 25.65 10.70 -13.76
CA ASP A 6 25.23 11.01 -12.39
C ASP A 6 23.79 11.55 -12.33
N LYS A 7 23.39 12.40 -13.29
CA LYS A 7 22.03 12.97 -13.33
C LYS A 7 20.95 11.93 -13.63
N ASP A 8 21.19 11.04 -14.59
CA ASP A 8 20.22 10.01 -14.97
C ASP A 8 20.06 8.94 -13.88
N THR A 9 21.16 8.58 -13.21
CA THR A 9 21.15 7.63 -12.09
C THR A 9 20.41 8.22 -10.88
N ARG A 10 20.64 9.49 -10.53
CA ARG A 10 19.88 10.18 -9.49
C ARG A 10 18.39 10.23 -9.81
N LYS A 11 18.02 10.55 -11.05
CA LYS A 11 16.62 10.61 -11.48
C LYS A 11 15.93 9.23 -11.38
N ALA A 12 16.64 8.16 -11.74
CA ALA A 12 16.15 6.80 -11.58
C ALA A 12 15.98 6.41 -10.10
N PHE A 13 16.92 6.81 -9.24
CA PHE A 13 16.86 6.59 -7.79
C PHE A 13 15.69 7.33 -7.15
N PHE A 14 15.51 8.62 -7.42
CA PHE A 14 14.35 9.39 -6.93
C PHE A 14 13.02 8.81 -7.43
N LYS A 15 12.97 8.32 -8.66
CA LYS A 15 11.78 7.62 -9.19
C LYS A 15 11.51 6.29 -8.47
N ALA A 16 12.55 5.57 -8.04
CA ALA A 16 12.41 4.34 -7.26
C ALA A 16 11.93 4.63 -5.83
N ILE A 17 12.52 5.62 -5.17
CA ILE A 17 12.09 6.11 -3.85
C ILE A 17 10.63 6.60 -3.91
N GLY A 18 10.28 7.39 -4.92
CA GLY A 18 8.92 7.89 -5.09
C GLY A 18 7.87 6.76 -5.20
N LYS A 19 8.22 5.63 -5.83
CA LYS A 19 7.37 4.44 -5.85
C LYS A 19 7.25 3.76 -4.49
N GLY A 20 8.35 3.67 -3.75
CA GLY A 20 8.36 3.13 -2.38
C GLY A 20 7.53 3.98 -1.42
N LEU A 21 7.69 5.31 -1.48
CA LEU A 21 6.86 6.26 -0.74
C LEU A 21 5.38 6.15 -1.12
N GLY A 22 5.06 6.00 -2.41
CA GLY A 22 3.69 5.75 -2.86
C GLY A 22 3.08 4.49 -2.22
N GLY A 23 3.83 3.39 -2.20
CA GLY A 23 3.41 2.15 -1.51
C GLY A 23 3.19 2.36 -0.02
N ALA A 24 4.11 3.06 0.66
CA ALA A 24 3.98 3.39 2.08
C ALA A 24 2.75 4.26 2.38
N SER A 25 2.47 5.26 1.55
CA SER A 25 1.27 6.10 1.68
C SER A 25 -0.02 5.31 1.52
N ILE A 26 -0.06 4.34 0.60
CA ILE A 26 -1.22 3.43 0.44
C ILE A 26 -1.40 2.57 1.70
N LEU A 27 -0.31 2.05 2.28
CA LEU A 27 -0.37 1.27 3.52
C LEU A 27 -0.84 2.10 4.72
N LEU A 28 -0.39 3.35 4.84
CA LEU A 28 -0.86 4.28 5.87
C LEU A 28 -2.34 4.62 5.68
N ALA A 29 -2.79 4.83 4.45
CA ALA A 29 -4.20 5.08 4.16
C ALA A 29 -5.06 3.85 4.52
N LEU A 30 -4.60 2.64 4.18
CA LEU A 30 -5.25 1.38 4.58
C LEU A 30 -5.34 1.23 6.10
N LEU A 31 -4.28 1.60 6.82
CA LEU A 31 -4.25 1.57 8.27
C LEU A 31 -5.26 2.56 8.87
N GLY A 32 -5.32 3.79 8.36
CA GLY A 32 -6.31 4.78 8.78
C GLY A 32 -7.76 4.31 8.52
N PHE A 33 -7.98 3.71 7.36
CA PHE A 33 -9.27 3.10 7.03
C PHE A 33 -9.61 1.91 7.93
N TYR A 34 -8.63 1.08 8.29
CA TYR A 34 -8.84 -0.04 9.23
C TYR A 34 -9.33 0.47 10.59
N PHE A 35 -8.71 1.51 11.15
CA PHE A 35 -9.15 2.09 12.42
C PHE A 35 -10.49 2.83 12.32
N GLY A 36 -10.80 3.44 11.17
CA GLY A 36 -12.09 4.08 10.91
C GLY A 36 -13.22 3.12 10.57
N TRP A 37 -12.90 1.86 10.23
CA TRP A 37 -13.86 0.89 9.73
C TRP A 37 -14.92 0.54 10.75
N ASP A 38 -14.55 0.31 12.02
CA ASP A 38 -15.52 -0.03 13.06
C ASP A 38 -16.58 1.07 13.21
N GLY A 39 -16.16 2.34 13.27
CA GLY A 39 -17.06 3.48 13.36
C GLY A 39 -18.00 3.59 12.15
N PHE A 40 -17.46 3.41 10.94
CA PHE A 40 -18.23 3.42 9.70
C PHE A 40 -19.20 2.23 9.63
N TYR A 41 -18.76 1.04 10.02
CA TYR A 41 -19.54 -0.20 10.07
C TYR A 41 -20.72 -0.05 11.04
N TYR A 42 -20.46 0.43 12.27
CA TYR A 42 -21.53 0.70 13.24
C TYR A 42 -22.50 1.78 12.74
N TRP A 43 -22.00 2.86 12.13
CA TRP A 43 -22.86 3.90 11.59
C TRP A 43 -23.75 3.37 10.46
N PHE A 44 -23.21 2.62 9.51
CA PHE A 44 -23.93 2.08 8.37
C PHE A 44 -25.04 1.10 8.79
N TYR A 45 -24.75 0.11 9.62
CA TYR A 45 -25.76 -0.86 10.04
C TYR A 45 -26.83 -0.25 10.95
N ASN A 46 -26.46 0.69 11.81
CA ASN A 46 -27.38 1.28 12.80
C ASN A 46 -28.25 2.41 12.20
N LYS A 47 -27.74 3.17 11.21
CA LYS A 47 -28.52 4.24 10.56
C LYS A 47 -29.18 3.82 9.25
N LEU A 48 -28.58 2.90 8.49
CA LEU A 48 -29.00 2.62 7.11
C LEU A 48 -29.78 1.31 6.96
N VAL A 49 -29.49 0.28 7.77
CA VAL A 49 -30.02 -1.07 7.49
C VAL A 49 -30.90 -1.67 8.59
N HIS A 50 -30.95 -1.10 9.81
CA HIS A 50 -31.82 -1.57 10.93
C HIS A 50 -31.79 -3.12 11.11
N ILE A 51 -30.63 -3.74 10.91
CA ILE A 51 -30.50 -5.20 11.01
C ILE A 51 -30.28 -5.60 12.49
N PRO A 52 -31.05 -6.56 13.03
CA PRO A 52 -30.83 -7.05 14.38
C PRO A 52 -29.44 -7.66 14.52
N LYS A 53 -28.83 -7.37 15.67
CA LYS A 53 -27.45 -7.66 16.07
C LYS A 53 -27.01 -9.14 15.99
N GLU A 54 -27.86 -10.08 15.58
CA GLU A 54 -27.59 -11.52 15.59
C GLU A 54 -27.13 -12.06 14.24
N VAL A 55 -27.39 -11.36 13.12
CA VAL A 55 -26.97 -11.78 11.76
C VAL A 55 -25.55 -11.29 11.43
N ARG A 56 -24.62 -11.31 12.41
CA ARG A 56 -23.26 -10.72 12.26
C ARG A 56 -22.20 -11.65 11.66
N VAL A 57 -22.51 -12.91 11.43
CA VAL A 57 -21.56 -13.88 10.86
C VAL A 57 -21.77 -13.94 9.35
N GLY A 58 -20.88 -13.30 8.58
CA GLY A 58 -20.92 -13.29 7.11
C GLY A 58 -21.47 -12.00 6.47
N ASP A 59 -21.45 -10.88 7.20
CA ASP A 59 -22.00 -9.61 6.74
C ASP A 59 -21.34 -9.14 5.42
N PRO A 60 -22.13 -8.84 4.36
CA PRO A 60 -21.61 -8.49 3.04
C PRO A 60 -20.73 -7.25 3.07
N LEU A 61 -20.92 -6.33 4.02
CA LEU A 61 -20.07 -5.15 4.17
C LEU A 61 -18.63 -5.52 4.57
N LEU A 62 -18.46 -6.49 5.49
CA LEU A 62 -17.15 -7.00 5.90
C LEU A 62 -16.49 -7.78 4.77
N ILE A 63 -17.27 -8.52 3.98
CA ILE A 63 -16.77 -9.25 2.81
C ILE A 63 -16.31 -8.29 1.71
N ILE A 64 -17.12 -7.28 1.37
CA ILE A 64 -16.75 -6.21 0.44
C ILE A 64 -15.50 -5.49 0.94
N TRP A 65 -15.42 -5.24 2.24
CA TRP A 65 -14.24 -4.65 2.87
C TRP A 65 -12.98 -5.49 2.64
N LEU A 66 -13.01 -6.78 2.96
CA LEU A 66 -11.89 -7.70 2.77
C LEU A 66 -11.48 -7.81 1.28
N ILE A 67 -12.44 -7.83 0.37
CA ILE A 67 -12.19 -7.89 -1.09
C ILE A 67 -11.46 -6.64 -1.59
N ILE A 68 -11.74 -5.46 -1.02
CA ILE A 68 -11.08 -4.21 -1.43
C ILE A 68 -9.73 -4.04 -0.71
N LEU A 69 -9.64 -4.43 0.55
CA LEU A 69 -8.43 -4.22 1.37
C LEU A 69 -7.28 -5.13 0.93
N PHE A 70 -7.57 -6.38 0.55
CA PHE A 70 -6.54 -7.35 0.21
C PHE A 70 -5.74 -6.99 -1.06
N PRO A 71 -6.37 -6.61 -2.19
CA PRO A 71 -5.65 -6.14 -3.38
C PRO A 71 -4.89 -4.84 -3.14
N LEU A 72 -5.44 -3.91 -2.35
CA LEU A 72 -4.77 -2.66 -2.02
C LEU A 72 -3.55 -2.88 -1.11
N LEU A 73 -3.66 -3.80 -0.14
CA LEU A 73 -2.55 -4.20 0.71
C LEU A 73 -1.46 -4.88 -0.11
N ALA A 74 -1.82 -5.84 -0.96
CA ALA A 74 -0.89 -6.51 -1.86
C ALA A 74 -0.21 -5.50 -2.82
N CYS A 75 -0.96 -4.53 -3.35
CA CYS A 75 -0.44 -3.46 -4.19
C CYS A 75 0.54 -2.56 -3.43
N GLY A 76 0.17 -2.10 -2.23
CA GLY A 76 1.02 -1.28 -1.36
C GLY A 76 2.34 -1.97 -1.03
N ILE A 77 2.29 -3.25 -0.64
CA ILE A 77 3.47 -4.08 -0.37
C ILE A 77 4.30 -4.27 -1.65
N ALA A 78 3.67 -4.60 -2.78
CA ALA A 78 4.38 -4.81 -4.05
C ALA A 78 5.10 -3.53 -4.53
N MET A 79 4.47 -2.37 -4.40
CA MET A 79 5.09 -1.08 -4.69
C MET A 79 6.27 -0.77 -3.76
N LEU A 80 6.13 -1.09 -2.48
CA LEU A 80 7.17 -0.89 -1.47
C LEU A 80 8.40 -1.79 -1.73
N ILE A 81 8.17 -3.08 -2.01
CA ILE A 81 9.24 -4.03 -2.36
C ILE A 81 9.88 -3.66 -3.71
N SER A 82 9.09 -3.32 -4.73
CA SER A 82 9.62 -2.95 -6.06
C SER A 82 10.44 -1.66 -6.01
N GLY A 83 9.97 -0.66 -5.26
CA GLY A 83 10.70 0.59 -5.02
C GLY A 83 11.97 0.36 -4.21
N GLY A 84 11.86 -0.40 -3.11
CA GLY A 84 12.98 -0.75 -2.22
C GLY A 84 14.07 -1.54 -2.92
N MET A 85 13.73 -2.60 -3.67
CA MET A 85 14.71 -3.39 -4.43
C MET A 85 15.39 -2.57 -5.52
N LYS A 86 14.66 -1.69 -6.23
CA LYS A 86 15.27 -0.83 -7.25
C LYS A 86 16.18 0.22 -6.64
N ALA A 87 15.79 0.81 -5.51
CA ALA A 87 16.63 1.75 -4.77
C ALA A 87 17.90 1.05 -4.24
N TYR A 88 17.76 -0.16 -3.68
CA TYR A 88 18.88 -0.96 -3.20
C TYR A 88 19.88 -1.30 -4.31
N ARG A 89 19.41 -1.80 -5.46
CA ARG A 89 20.27 -2.10 -6.63
C ARG A 89 20.97 -0.87 -7.21
N LEU A 90 20.39 0.31 -7.06
CA LEU A 90 21.00 1.57 -7.50
C LEU A 90 21.99 2.15 -6.47
N ALA A 91 21.74 1.96 -5.17
CA ALA A 91 22.58 2.43 -4.08
C ALA A 91 23.78 1.51 -3.84
N VAL A 92 23.60 0.21 -4.04
CA VAL A 92 24.64 -0.81 -4.02
C VAL A 92 24.74 -1.36 -5.45
N PRO A 93 25.38 -0.63 -6.38
CA PRO A 93 25.73 -1.20 -7.67
C PRO A 93 26.60 -2.42 -7.38
N ALA A 94 26.20 -3.58 -7.89
CA ALA A 94 26.87 -4.84 -7.62
C ALA A 94 28.39 -4.65 -7.80
N LYS A 95 29.17 -4.96 -6.75
CA LYS A 95 30.44 -5.61 -7.04
C LYS A 95 30.05 -6.88 -7.78
N GLU A 96 30.38 -6.94 -9.07
CA GLU A 96 30.54 -8.20 -9.76
C GLU A 96 31.50 -9.03 -8.91
N GLU A 97 30.99 -10.00 -8.17
CA GLU A 97 31.79 -11.09 -7.62
C GLU A 97 30.98 -12.36 -7.89
N ASP A 98 31.45 -13.06 -8.94
CA ASP A 98 31.47 -14.50 -9.21
C ASP A 98 30.15 -15.31 -9.21
#